data_AF-A0A925G463-F1
#
_entry.id   AF-A0A925G463-F1
#
_cell.length_a   1.000
_cell.length_b   1.000
_cell.length_c   1.000
_cell.angle_alpha   90.00
_cell.angle_beta   90.00
_cell.angle_gamma   90.00
#
_symmetry.space_group_name_H-M   'P 1'
#
loop_
_entity.id
_entity.type
_entity.pdbx_description
1 polymer ?
#
loop_
_entity_poly.entity_id
_entity_poly.type
_entity_poly.pdbx_seq_one_letter_code
_entity_poly.pdbx_strand_id
1 'polypeptide(L)' 'ANRLNSEGFVQVITEEERSQLLNKERSLDKLILLIVKALHIPKLRKASKPKKSAIEKRLKSKQLQSLKKINRRNYEL' A
#
# COMPACT_ATOMS: atom_id res chain seq x y z
N ALA A 1 17.79 1.10 -1.82
CA ALA A 1 17.46 0.09 -2.85
C ALA A 1 18.55 0.15 -3.92
N ASN A 2 19.54 -0.74 -3.86
CA ASN A 2 20.74 -0.75 -4.73
C ASN A 2 21.19 -2.22 -4.93
N ARG A 3 20.39 -3.04 -5.62
CA ARG A 3 20.72 -4.46 -5.86
C ARG A 3 21.01 -4.76 -7.33
N LEU A 4 21.02 -3.74 -8.18
CA LEU A 4 21.41 -3.79 -9.57
C LEU A 4 22.69 -2.97 -9.73
N ASN A 5 23.66 -3.50 -10.46
CA ASN A 5 24.83 -2.74 -10.87
C ASN A 5 24.50 -1.83 -12.07
N SER A 6 25.46 -0.99 -12.50
CA SER A 6 25.28 -0.07 -13.63
C SER A 6 25.01 -0.77 -14.97
N GLU A 7 25.32 -2.07 -15.07
CA GLU A 7 25.09 -2.92 -16.24
C GLU A 7 23.76 -3.70 -16.16
N GLY A 8 22.99 -3.54 -15.08
CA GLY A 8 21.69 -4.17 -14.89
C GLY A 8 21.72 -5.59 -14.31
N PHE A 9 22.86 -6.08 -13.85
CA PHE A 9 22.98 -7.38 -13.18
C PHE A 9 22.60 -7.31 -11.71
N VAL A 10 21.92 -8.36 -11.23
CA VAL A 10 21.56 -8.53 -9.82
C VAL A 10 22.78 -8.97 -9.03
N GLN A 11 23.17 -8.19 -8.02
CA GLN A 11 24.27 -8.51 -7.12
C GLN A 11 23.75 -8.84 -5.72
N VAL A 12 24.16 -9.99 -5.17
CA VAL A 12 23.86 -10.41 -3.80
C VAL A 12 25.17 -10.62 -3.07
N ILE A 13 25.40 -9.83 -2.02
CA ILE A 13 26.58 -9.89 -1.16
C ILE A 13 26.13 -10.39 0.21
N THR A 14 26.83 -11.39 0.76
CA THR A 14 26.55 -11.96 2.08
C THR A 14 27.84 -12.11 2.86
N GLU A 15 27.90 -11.45 4.02
CA GLU A 15 29.06 -11.41 4.92
C GLU A 15 28.63 -11.73 6.36
N GLU A 16 27.88 -12.81 6.53
CA GLU A 16 27.24 -13.14 7.82
C GLU A 16 28.07 -14.13 8.63
N GLU A 17 28.71 -15.08 7.95
CA GLU A 17 29.40 -16.20 8.58
C GLU A 17 30.90 -16.17 8.32
N ARG A 18 31.67 -16.84 9.17
CA ARG A 18 33.12 -16.99 8.95
C ARG A 18 33.46 -17.95 7.81
N SER A 19 32.56 -18.88 7.48
CA SER A 19 32.76 -19.87 6.42
C SER A 19 32.26 -19.35 5.07
N GLN A 20 33.13 -19.38 4.06
CA GLN A 20 32.79 -19.00 2.69
C GLN A 20 31.71 -19.93 2.10
N LEU A 21 31.75 -21.23 2.42
CA LEU A 21 30.75 -22.20 1.95
C LEU A 21 29.36 -21.81 2.45
N LEU A 22 29.26 -21.51 3.74
CA LEU A 22 27.99 -21.12 4.36
C LEU A 22 27.50 -19.77 3.79
N ASN A 23 28.39 -18.80 3.59
CA ASN A 23 28.03 -17.54 2.93
C ASN A 23 27.55 -17.75 1.48
N LYS A 24 28.11 -18.70 0.75
CA LYS A 24 27.69 -19.05 -0.61
C LYS A 24 26.27 -19.63 -0.62
N GLU A 25 25.98 -20.56 0.28
CA GLU A 25 24.64 -21.14 0.44
C GLU A 25 23.61 -20.07 0.81
N ARG A 26 23.92 -19.21 1.78
CA ARG A 26 23.05 -18.10 2.18
C ARG A 26 22.79 -17.09 1.07
N SER A 27 23.80 -16.83 0.24
CA SER A 27 23.66 -15.93 -0.92
C SER A 27 22.68 -16.51 -1.94
N LEU A 28 22.73 -17.83 -2.15
CA LEU A 28 21.84 -18.55 -3.06
C LEU A 28 20.39 -18.48 -2.55
N ASP A 29 20.16 -18.74 -1.27
CA ASP A 29 18.82 -18.64 -0.66
C ASP A 29 18.22 -17.24 -0.80
N LYS A 30 19.04 -16.21 -0.53
CA LYS A 30 18.64 -14.81 -0.69
C LYS A 30 18.31 -14.46 -2.13
N LEU A 31 19.09 -14.96 -3.09
CA LEU A 31 18.84 -14.76 -4.51
C LEU A 31 17.50 -15.39 -4.92
N ILE A 32 17.23 -16.63 -4.50
CA ILE A 32 15.95 -17.30 -4.76
C ILE A 32 14.80 -16.49 -4.18
N LEU A 33 14.91 -16.04 -2.93
CA LEU A 33 13.85 -15.25 -2.29
C LEU A 33 13.57 -13.94 -3.03
N LEU A 34 14.60 -13.28 -3.57
CA LEU A 34 14.44 -12.07 -4.38
C LEU A 34 13.70 -12.37 -5.68
N ILE A 35 14.07 -13.45 -6.37
CA ILE A 35 13.41 -13.87 -7.61
C ILE A 35 11.94 -14.19 -7.36
N VAL A 36 11.64 -14.97 -6.31
CA VAL A 36 10.26 -15.32 -5.94
C VAL A 36 9.42 -14.08 -5.65
N LYS A 37 9.97 -13.10 -4.93
CA LYS A 37 9.28 -11.83 -4.66
C LYS A 37 9.08 -11.00 -5.91
N ALA A 38 10.05 -10.96 -6.81
CA ALA A 38 9.95 -10.21 -8.07
C ALA A 38 8.94 -10.82 -9.04
N LEU A 39 8.82 -12.15 -9.06
CA LEU A 39 7.84 -12.88 -9.86
C LEU A 39 6.44 -12.92 -9.21
N HIS A 40 6.30 -12.46 -7.98
CA HIS A 40 5.00 -12.42 -7.32
C HIS A 40 4.12 -11.33 -7.96
N ILE A 41 3.08 -11.77 -8.67
CA ILE A 41 2.06 -10.88 -9.22
C ILE A 41 0.98 -10.67 -8.15
N PRO A 42 0.87 -9.47 -7.55
CA PRO A 42 -0.17 -9.20 -6.57
C PRO A 42 -1.55 -9.23 -7.25
N LYS A 43 -2.54 -9.77 -6.54
CA LYS A 43 -3.92 -9.79 -7.03
C LYS A 43 -4.43 -8.36 -7.22
N LEU A 44 -4.98 -8.07 -8.40
CA LEU A 44 -5.59 -6.78 -8.72
C LEU A 44 -6.62 -6.39 -7.66
N ARG A 45 -6.41 -5.23 -7.04
CA ARG A 45 -7.37 -4.66 -6.09
C ARG A 45 -8.51 -4.00 -6.87
N LYS A 46 -9.75 -4.44 -6.61
CA LYS A 46 -10.95 -3.73 -7.07
C LYS A 46 -11.25 -2.59 -6.09
N ALA A 47 -11.53 -1.40 -6.62
CA ALA A 47 -11.91 -0.26 -5.79
C ALA A 47 -13.19 -0.57 -5.00
N SER A 48 -13.19 -0.29 -3.71
CA SER A 48 -14.37 -0.50 -2.86
C SER A 48 -15.37 0.63 -3.08
N LYS A 49 -16.65 0.30 -3.23
CA LYS A 49 -17.74 1.30 -3.17
C LYS A 49 -17.82 1.88 -1.74
N PRO A 50 -18.26 3.14 -1.57
CA PRO A 50 -18.51 3.69 -0.23
C PRO A 50 -19.53 2.83 0.52
N LYS A 51 -19.32 2.67 1.83
CA LYS A 51 -20.23 1.91 2.70
C LYS A 51 -21.60 2.59 2.76
N LYS A 52 -22.67 1.80 2.94
CA LYS A 52 -24.04 2.32 3.16
C LYS A 52 -24.09 3.38 4.26
N SER A 53 -23.39 3.14 5.37
CA SER A 53 -23.28 4.08 6.49
C SER A 53 -22.64 5.42 6.10
N ALA A 54 -21.68 5.44 5.17
CA ALA A 54 -21.10 6.69 4.68
C ALA A 54 -22.10 7.48 3.81
N ILE A 55 -22.90 6.78 3.01
CA ILE A 55 -23.96 7.38 2.19
C ILE A 55 -25.06 7.98 3.08
N GLU A 56 -25.52 7.24 4.09
CA GLU A 56 -26.52 7.69 5.06
C GLU A 56 -26.03 8.91 5.85
N LYS A 57 -24.79 8.88 6.37
CA LYS A 57 -24.18 10.01 7.06
C LYS A 57 -24.16 11.26 6.18
N ARG A 58 -23.74 11.13 4.92
CA ARG A 58 -23.73 12.24 3.95
C ARG A 58 -25.13 12.83 3.75
N LEU A 59 -26.16 11.97 3.59
CA LEU A 59 -27.54 12.43 3.40
C LEU A 59 -28.07 13.17 4.64
N LYS A 60 -27.84 12.61 5.84
CA LYS A 60 -28.20 13.26 7.11
C LYS A 60 -27.50 14.62 7.25
N SER A 61 -26.20 14.69 7.00
CA SER A 61 -25.44 15.95 7.04
C SER A 61 -25.97 16.97 6.01
N LYS A 62 -26.29 16.54 4.79
CA LYS A 62 -26.91 17.41 3.76
C LYS A 62 -28.23 18.00 4.25
N GLN A 63 -29.09 17.18 4.86
CA GLN A 63 -30.38 17.61 5.39
C GLN A 63 -30.20 18.62 6.53
N LEU A 64 -29.35 18.31 7.51
CA LEU A 64 -29.06 19.21 8.64
C LEU A 64 -28.52 20.56 8.18
N GLN A 65 -27.63 20.58 7.18
CA GLN A 65 -27.13 21.82 6.61
C GLN A 65 -28.23 22.64 5.91
N SER A 66 -29.15 21.97 5.20
CA SER A 66 -30.29 22.63 4.56
C SER A 66 -31.19 23.30 5.61
N LEU A 67 -31.55 22.56 6.67
CA LEU A 67 -32.35 23.10 7.78
C LEU A 67 -31.65 24.28 8.46
N LYS A 68 -30.34 24.17 8.73
CA LYS A 68 -29.54 25.26 9.29
C LYS A 68 -29.49 26.49 8.38
N LYS A 69 -29.60 26.34 7.06
CA LYS A 69 -29.64 27.48 6.12
C LYS A 69 -31.02 28.14 6.11
N ILE A 70 -32.10 27.35 6.17
CA ILE A 70 -33.48 27.87 6.25
C ILE A 70 -33.67 28.65 7.55
N ASN A 71 -33.29 28.07 8.69
CA ASN A 71 -33.45 28.73 9.99
C ASN A 71 -32.63 30.02 10.14
N ARG A 72 -31.56 30.21 9.35
CA ARG A 72 -30.83 31.49 9.29
C ARG A 72 -31.61 32.59 8.58
N ARG A 73 -32.47 32.25 7.61
CA ARG A 73 -33.29 33.21 6.88
C ARG A 73 -34.56 33.59 7.64
N ASN A 74 -35.08 32.69 8.46
CA ASN A 74 -36.28 32.93 9.27
C ASN A 74 -36.02 33.75 10.55
N TYR A 75 -35.05 34.66 10.52
CA TYR A 75 -34.88 35.67 11.58
C TYR A 75 -35.43 37.01 11.08
N GLU A 76 -36.70 37.00 10.65
CA GLU A 76 -37.52 38.21 10.60
C GLU A 76 -38.62 38.03 11.65
N LEU A 77 -38.67 39.03 12.56
CA LEU A 77 -39.62 39.32 13.66
C LEU A 77 -40.79 38.35 13.87
#